data_AF-A0A0M3K7L5-F1
#
_entry.id   AF-A0A0M3K7L5-F1
#
_cell.length_a   1.000
_cell.length_b   1.000
_cell.length_c   1.000
_cell.angle_alpha   90.00
_cell.angle_beta   90.00
_cell.angle_gamma   90.00
#
_symmetry.space_group_name_H-M   'P 1'
#
loop_
_entity.id
_entity.type
_entity.pdbx_description
1 polymer ?
#
loop_
_entity_poly.entity_id
_entity_poly.type
_entity_poly.pdbx_seq_one_letter_code
_entity_poly.pdbx_strand_id
1 'polypeptide(L)'
;MHCFSPISAITEFESRKSPWRSIWLCNALQLLDGIQFSIFFSSMLPYLRALDPTAPLAFYGWIVAVFPLGQTIASFLFGIWNQKTKSAKWPVAIGITLMGIGNCIYGTLPLYQCDYKWIMLMARFIVGFGAGNLSVLRTYVACASTPRDKMKALSLGIGMYNFGFCIGPAVMLVFTPLGKDGFRLGWFPVTMYNSPAFAMVIVSIISLLVLFTCFQEEYAGIINNDQKNENTISKDLASDQTSSVVVPKFNKLAAIICIAV
;
A
#
# COMPACT_ATOMS: atom_id res chain seq x y z
N MET A 1 33.22 21.19 -25.75
CA MET A 1 31.88 20.98 -26.32
C MET A 1 31.70 19.50 -26.69
N HIS A 2 31.24 18.67 -25.75
CA HIS A 2 30.66 17.37 -26.10
C HIS A 2 29.21 17.44 -25.64
N CYS A 3 28.34 17.76 -26.58
CA CYS A 3 26.90 17.69 -26.40
C CYS A 3 26.56 16.20 -26.16
N PHE A 4 26.31 15.80 -24.91
CA PHE A 4 25.61 14.54 -24.67
C PHE A 4 24.22 14.73 -25.29
N SER A 5 24.03 14.17 -26.48
CA SER A 5 22.75 14.25 -27.18
C SER A 5 21.65 13.72 -26.25
N PRO A 6 20.50 14.39 -26.13
CA PRO A 6 19.36 13.91 -25.35
C PRO A 6 18.90 12.50 -25.77
N ILE A 7 19.26 12.09 -26.99
CA ILE A 7 19.06 10.72 -27.50
C ILE A 7 19.82 9.71 -26.63
N SER A 8 21.07 9.96 -26.26
CA SER A 8 21.91 9.02 -25.48
C SER A 8 21.31 8.66 -24.12
N ALA A 9 20.75 9.64 -23.41
CA ALA A 9 20.12 9.40 -22.11
C ALA A 9 18.81 8.62 -22.24
N ILE A 10 18.01 8.90 -23.29
CA ILE A 10 16.78 8.16 -23.57
C ILE A 10 17.11 6.71 -23.97
N THR A 11 18.12 6.50 -24.81
CA THR A 11 18.57 5.15 -25.23
C THR A 11 19.14 4.37 -24.05
N GLU A 12 19.86 5.02 -23.13
CA GLU A 12 20.34 4.38 -21.88
C GLU A 12 19.18 3.97 -20.96
N PHE A 13 18.16 4.83 -20.80
CA PHE A 13 16.91 4.52 -20.10
C PHE A 13 16.11 3.39 -20.74
N GLU A 14 16.06 3.31 -22.08
CA GLU A 14 15.41 2.23 -22.81
C GLU A 14 16.19 0.91 -22.75
N SER A 15 17.52 0.97 -22.61
CA SER A 15 18.37 -0.22 -22.52
C SER A 15 18.36 -0.90 -21.14
N ARG A 16 17.90 -0.21 -20.09
CA ARG A 16 17.82 -0.78 -18.74
C ARG A 16 16.71 -1.82 -18.66
N LYS A 17 17.04 -2.99 -18.12
CA LYS A 17 16.04 -4.03 -17.83
C LYS A 17 15.23 -3.63 -16.60
N SER A 18 13.91 -3.81 -16.66
CA SER A 18 13.04 -3.55 -15.50
C SER A 18 13.35 -4.51 -14.35
N PRO A 19 13.34 -4.02 -13.09
CA PRO A 19 13.54 -4.86 -11.91
C PRO A 19 12.27 -5.67 -11.62
N TRP A 20 12.04 -6.72 -12.42
CA TRP A 20 10.84 -7.54 -12.35
C TRP A 20 10.61 -8.15 -10.95
N ARG A 21 11.66 -8.46 -10.19
CA ARG A 21 11.53 -8.98 -8.82
C ARG A 21 10.79 -8.00 -7.91
N SER A 22 11.19 -6.74 -7.89
CA SER A 22 10.55 -5.71 -7.06
C SER A 22 9.13 -5.38 -7.57
N ILE A 23 8.93 -5.38 -8.90
CA ILE A 23 7.60 -5.17 -9.50
C ILE A 23 6.63 -6.30 -9.11
N TRP A 24 7.05 -7.56 -9.21
CA TRP A 24 6.24 -8.71 -8.78
C TRP A 24 5.94 -8.67 -7.29
N LEU A 25 6.90 -8.24 -6.46
CA LEU A 25 6.67 -8.04 -5.04
C LEU A 25 5.61 -6.96 -4.78
N CYS A 26 5.69 -5.80 -5.45
CA CYS A 26 4.66 -4.76 -5.34
C CYS A 26 3.27 -5.23 -5.81
N ASN A 27 3.22 -6.05 -6.86
CA ASN A 27 1.97 -6.61 -7.35
C ASN A 27 1.40 -7.68 -6.38
N ALA A 28 2.27 -8.48 -5.76
CA ALA A 28 1.88 -9.42 -4.71
C ALA A 28 1.36 -8.70 -3.45
N LEU A 29 1.98 -7.59 -3.04
CA LEU A 29 1.47 -6.78 -1.94
C LEU A 29 0.07 -6.22 -2.25
N GLN A 30 -0.14 -5.71 -3.47
CA GLN A 30 -1.47 -5.27 -3.92
C GLN A 30 -2.50 -6.41 -3.92
N LEU A 31 -2.10 -7.64 -4.28
CA LEU A 31 -2.98 -8.81 -4.18
C LEU A 31 -3.42 -9.06 -2.73
N LEU A 32 -2.47 -9.03 -1.79
CA LEU A 32 -2.74 -9.25 -0.36
C LEU A 32 -3.64 -8.17 0.23
N ASP A 33 -3.44 -6.91 -0.15
CA ASP A 33 -4.30 -5.80 0.27
C ASP A 33 -5.73 -5.95 -0.26
N GLY A 34 -5.88 -6.42 -1.51
CA GLY A 34 -7.19 -6.73 -2.10
C GLY A 34 -7.93 -7.84 -1.36
N ILE A 35 -7.23 -8.92 -0.99
CA ILE A 35 -7.78 -10.01 -0.17
C ILE A 35 -8.22 -9.46 1.19
N GLN A 36 -7.37 -8.65 1.83
CA GLN A 36 -7.65 -8.04 3.12
C GLN A 36 -8.93 -7.21 3.10
N PHE A 37 -9.02 -6.28 2.16
CA PHE A 37 -10.15 -5.38 2.02
C PHE A 37 -11.46 -6.17 1.82
N SER A 38 -11.44 -7.19 0.98
CA SER A 38 -12.62 -8.00 0.68
C SER A 38 -13.11 -8.83 1.86
N ILE A 39 -12.21 -9.54 2.56
CA ILE A 39 -12.54 -10.30 3.78
C ILE A 39 -13.24 -9.40 4.79
N PHE A 40 -12.67 -8.21 5.01
CA PHE A 40 -13.20 -7.28 5.99
C PHE A 40 -14.48 -6.58 5.54
N PHE A 41 -14.68 -6.40 4.24
CA PHE A 41 -15.92 -5.85 3.70
C PHE A 41 -17.09 -6.83 3.86
N SER A 42 -16.87 -8.12 3.59
CA SER A 42 -17.92 -9.15 3.72
C SER A 42 -18.24 -9.53 5.17
N SER A 43 -17.23 -9.56 6.05
CA SER A 43 -17.37 -10.05 7.43
C SER A 43 -17.70 -8.98 8.46
N MET A 44 -17.53 -7.68 8.15
CA MET A 44 -17.66 -6.63 9.17
C MET A 44 -19.08 -6.43 9.68
N LEU A 45 -20.07 -6.44 8.80
CA LEU A 45 -21.47 -6.28 9.21
C LEU A 45 -21.92 -7.40 10.16
N PRO A 46 -21.74 -8.70 9.84
CA PRO A 46 -22.13 -9.75 10.77
C PRO A 46 -21.30 -9.73 12.06
N TYR A 47 -20.03 -9.30 12.03
CA TYR A 47 -19.24 -9.14 13.25
C TYR A 47 -19.77 -8.04 14.17
N LEU A 48 -20.12 -6.88 13.60
CA LEU A 48 -20.72 -5.78 14.37
C LEU A 48 -22.05 -6.20 14.99
N ARG A 49 -22.89 -6.95 14.25
CA ARG A 49 -24.17 -7.46 14.75
C ARG A 49 -24.01 -8.56 15.81
N ALA A 50 -22.95 -9.35 15.73
CA ALA A 50 -22.63 -10.35 16.75
C ALA A 50 -22.18 -9.71 18.07
N LEU A 51 -21.47 -8.59 18.02
CA LEU A 51 -20.99 -7.86 19.20
C LEU A 51 -22.06 -6.93 19.78
N ASP A 52 -22.79 -6.20 18.94
CA ASP A 52 -23.88 -5.32 19.37
C ASP A 52 -25.09 -5.42 18.42
N PRO A 53 -26.11 -6.22 18.79
CA PRO A 53 -27.35 -6.35 18.05
C PRO A 53 -28.15 -5.04 17.92
N THR A 54 -27.96 -4.09 18.85
CA THR A 54 -28.69 -2.81 18.93
C THR A 54 -28.05 -1.71 18.07
N ALA A 55 -26.88 -1.97 17.48
CA ALA A 55 -26.19 -1.00 16.64
C ALA A 55 -27.03 -0.57 15.42
N PRO A 56 -27.29 0.74 15.23
CA PRO A 56 -28.01 1.21 14.06
C PRO A 56 -27.17 0.96 12.80
N LEU A 57 -27.82 0.51 11.71
CA LEU A 57 -27.15 0.25 10.44
C LEU A 57 -26.48 1.50 9.85
N ALA A 58 -26.99 2.70 10.18
CA ALA A 58 -26.37 3.96 9.82
C ALA A 58 -24.94 4.10 10.37
N PHE A 59 -24.66 3.56 11.56
CA PHE A 59 -23.31 3.59 12.14
C PHE A 59 -22.33 2.69 11.36
N TYR A 60 -22.80 1.55 10.85
CA TYR A 60 -22.01 0.72 9.95
C TYR A 60 -21.57 1.48 8.70
N GLY A 61 -22.46 2.33 8.14
CA GLY A 61 -22.12 3.22 7.03
C GLY A 61 -20.92 4.13 7.34
N TRP A 62 -20.86 4.71 8.54
CA TRP A 62 -19.71 5.49 9.00
C TRP A 62 -18.42 4.65 9.10
N ILE A 63 -18.50 3.42 9.61
CA ILE A 63 -17.34 2.51 9.68
C ILE A 63 -16.83 2.16 8.28
N VAL A 64 -17.73 1.91 7.32
CA VAL A 64 -17.34 1.66 5.92
C VAL A 64 -16.68 2.89 5.30
N ALA A 65 -17.23 4.09 5.56
CA ALA A 65 -16.74 5.34 4.98
C ALA A 65 -15.40 5.82 5.56
N VAL A 66 -15.08 5.47 6.81
CA VAL A 66 -13.83 5.93 7.46
C VAL A 66 -12.59 5.27 6.84
N PHE A 67 -12.74 4.07 6.26
CA PHE A 67 -11.65 3.36 5.58
C PHE A 67 -11.12 4.13 4.35
N PRO A 68 -11.94 4.43 3.32
CA PRO A 68 -11.47 5.19 2.17
C PRO A 68 -11.05 6.61 2.57
N LEU A 69 -11.71 7.23 3.57
CA LEU A 69 -11.28 8.52 4.10
C LEU A 69 -9.84 8.47 4.63
N GLY A 70 -9.52 7.48 5.46
CA GLY A 70 -8.17 7.25 5.96
C GLY A 70 -7.17 6.98 4.82
N GLN A 71 -7.57 6.17 3.84
CA GLN A 71 -6.75 5.83 2.67
C GLN A 71 -6.43 7.05 1.80
N THR A 72 -7.41 7.93 1.54
CA THR A 72 -7.21 9.16 0.77
C THR A 72 -6.23 10.09 1.47
N ILE A 73 -6.40 10.30 2.78
CA ILE A 73 -5.50 11.13 3.60
C ILE A 73 -4.09 10.55 3.57
N ALA A 74 -3.95 9.25 3.83
CA ALA A 74 -2.66 8.59 3.85
C ALA A 74 -1.97 8.56 2.48
N SER A 75 -2.73 8.37 1.40
CA SER A 75 -2.21 8.40 0.04
C SER A 75 -1.57 9.76 -0.28
N PHE A 76 -2.15 10.85 0.20
CA PHE A 76 -1.57 12.18 0.07
C PHE A 76 -0.29 12.33 0.92
N LEU A 77 -0.35 11.95 2.20
CA LEU A 77 0.80 12.04 3.11
C LEU A 77 1.98 11.18 2.62
N PHE A 78 1.73 9.91 2.31
CA PHE A 78 2.73 8.99 1.79
C PHE A 78 3.20 9.38 0.39
N GLY A 79 2.36 10.02 -0.42
CA GLY A 79 2.76 10.60 -1.70
C GLY A 79 3.79 11.71 -1.53
N ILE A 80 3.55 12.67 -0.64
CA ILE A 80 4.52 13.74 -0.31
C ILE A 80 5.79 13.16 0.29
N TRP A 81 5.67 12.19 1.20
CA TRP A 81 6.82 11.53 1.81
C TRP A 81 7.67 10.81 0.76
N ASN A 82 7.06 9.99 -0.09
CA ASN A 82 7.74 9.27 -1.16
C ASN A 82 8.49 10.24 -2.11
N GLN A 83 7.90 11.39 -2.43
CA GLN A 83 8.57 12.42 -3.24
C GLN A 83 9.78 13.05 -2.53
N LYS A 84 9.68 13.32 -1.23
CA LYS A 84 10.77 13.93 -0.45
C LYS A 84 11.93 12.98 -0.20
N THR A 85 11.63 11.74 0.19
CA THR A 85 12.67 10.75 0.55
C THR A 85 13.19 10.00 -0.67
N LYS A 86 12.47 10.04 -1.81
CA LYS A 86 12.77 9.24 -3.02
C LYS A 86 12.91 7.74 -2.73
N SER A 87 12.22 7.26 -1.69
CA SER A 87 12.22 5.87 -1.23
C SER A 87 10.78 5.48 -0.93
N ALA A 88 10.34 4.37 -1.52
CA ALA A 88 9.02 3.78 -1.41
C ALA A 88 8.96 2.75 -0.28
N LYS A 89 10.11 2.17 0.09
CA LYS A 89 10.27 1.13 1.11
C LYS A 89 9.76 1.61 2.46
N TRP A 90 10.15 2.81 2.89
CA TRP A 90 9.78 3.33 4.20
C TRP A 90 8.27 3.67 4.32
N PRO A 91 7.66 4.43 3.38
CA PRO A 91 6.22 4.65 3.41
C PRO A 91 5.40 3.36 3.35
N VAL A 92 5.82 2.38 2.53
CA VAL A 92 5.11 1.10 2.42
C VAL A 92 5.26 0.28 3.71
N ALA A 93 6.45 0.22 4.32
CA ALA A 93 6.68 -0.49 5.57
C ALA A 93 5.80 0.06 6.71
N ILE A 94 5.69 1.39 6.83
CA ILE A 94 4.83 2.04 7.82
C ILE A 94 3.37 1.73 7.53
N GLY A 95 2.94 1.80 6.27
CA GLY A 95 1.57 1.43 5.88
C GLY A 95 1.21 0.00 6.27
N ILE A 96 2.05 -0.98 5.94
CA ILE A 96 1.87 -2.39 6.31
C ILE A 96 1.84 -2.56 7.83
N THR A 97 2.69 -1.84 8.56
CA THR A 97 2.72 -1.89 10.03
C THR A 97 1.43 -1.34 10.63
N LEU A 98 0.93 -0.22 10.13
CA LEU A 98 -0.35 0.35 10.55
C LEU A 98 -1.53 -0.57 10.23
N MET A 99 -1.53 -1.22 9.05
CA MET A 99 -2.52 -2.26 8.73
C MET A 99 -2.46 -3.41 9.72
N GLY A 100 -1.26 -3.89 10.06
CA GLY A 100 -1.06 -4.92 11.09
C GLY A 100 -1.63 -4.50 12.45
N ILE A 101 -1.31 -3.30 12.92
CA ILE A 101 -1.82 -2.75 14.20
C ILE A 101 -3.35 -2.64 14.17
N GLY A 102 -3.91 -2.08 13.09
CA GLY A 102 -5.35 -1.94 12.93
C GLY A 102 -6.07 -3.29 12.89
N ASN A 103 -5.48 -4.30 12.25
CA ASN A 103 -6.01 -5.66 12.23
C ASN A 103 -5.90 -6.34 13.60
N CYS A 104 -4.82 -6.11 14.36
CA CYS A 104 -4.71 -6.56 15.75
C CYS A 104 -5.83 -5.98 16.61
N ILE A 105 -6.04 -4.66 16.55
CA ILE A 105 -7.12 -3.98 17.30
C ILE A 105 -8.48 -4.52 16.87
N TYR A 106 -8.71 -4.68 15.56
CA TYR A 106 -9.95 -5.24 15.04
C TYR A 106 -10.20 -6.66 15.57
N GLY A 107 -9.13 -7.46 15.68
CA GLY A 107 -9.22 -8.80 16.22
C GLY A 107 -9.44 -8.85 17.74
N THR A 108 -8.89 -7.92 18.49
CA THR A 108 -9.07 -7.88 19.96
C THR A 108 -10.41 -7.28 20.40
N LEU A 109 -11.29 -6.89 19.47
CA LEU A 109 -12.63 -6.35 19.76
C LEU A 109 -13.44 -7.11 20.83
N PRO A 110 -13.46 -8.45 20.88
CA PRO A 110 -14.25 -9.19 21.87
C PRO A 110 -13.72 -9.05 23.31
N LEU A 111 -12.50 -8.54 23.50
CA LEU A 111 -11.92 -8.31 24.83
C LEU A 111 -12.40 -7.00 25.47
N TYR A 112 -12.84 -6.03 24.66
CA TYR A 112 -13.28 -4.74 25.17
C TYR A 112 -14.70 -4.88 25.70
N GLN A 113 -14.99 -4.39 26.91
CA GLN A 113 -16.30 -4.59 27.54
C GLN A 113 -17.34 -3.51 27.16
N CYS A 114 -16.89 -2.35 26.66
CA CYS A 114 -17.72 -1.22 26.25
C CYS A 114 -17.26 -0.65 24.89
N ASP A 115 -18.17 0.01 24.17
CA ASP A 115 -17.89 0.84 22.98
C ASP A 115 -17.28 0.14 21.74
N TYR A 116 -17.63 -1.14 21.51
CA TYR A 116 -17.20 -1.94 20.35
C TYR A 116 -17.26 -1.20 19.01
N LYS A 117 -18.31 -0.39 18.80
CA LYS A 117 -18.58 0.34 17.56
C LYS A 117 -17.50 1.39 17.27
N TRP A 118 -17.12 2.15 18.29
CA TRP A 118 -16.12 3.22 18.18
C TRP A 118 -14.71 2.65 18.00
N ILE A 119 -14.39 1.56 18.71
CA ILE A 119 -13.11 0.86 18.56
C ILE A 119 -13.02 0.24 17.16
N MET A 120 -14.11 -0.34 16.65
CA MET A 120 -14.17 -0.84 15.28
C MET A 120 -13.91 0.27 14.27
N LEU A 121 -14.53 1.43 14.46
CA LEU A 121 -14.36 2.60 13.59
C LEU A 121 -12.90 3.08 13.59
N MET A 122 -12.28 3.22 14.76
CA MET A 122 -10.87 3.58 14.89
C MET A 122 -9.95 2.54 14.25
N ALA A 123 -10.18 1.25 14.47
CA ALA A 123 -9.41 0.18 13.84
C ALA A 123 -9.49 0.29 12.30
N ARG A 124 -10.67 0.52 11.74
CA ARG A 124 -10.84 0.67 10.29
C ARG A 124 -10.23 1.95 9.73
N PHE A 125 -10.21 3.02 10.50
CA PHE A 125 -9.47 4.22 10.12
C PHE A 125 -7.97 3.96 10.06
N ILE A 126 -7.40 3.26 11.05
CA ILE A 126 -5.97 2.92 11.09
C ILE A 126 -5.59 2.00 9.92
N VAL A 127 -6.39 0.96 9.63
CA VAL A 127 -6.15 0.08 8.48
C VAL A 127 -6.29 0.86 7.17
N GLY A 128 -7.31 1.70 7.03
CA GLY A 128 -7.50 2.56 5.86
C GLY A 128 -6.31 3.49 5.64
N PHE A 129 -5.82 4.11 6.71
CA PHE A 129 -4.61 4.93 6.67
C PHE A 129 -3.38 4.11 6.25
N GLY A 130 -3.23 2.90 6.77
CA GLY A 130 -2.16 2.00 6.34
C GLY A 130 -2.24 1.61 4.85
N ALA A 131 -3.46 1.39 4.34
CA ALA A 131 -3.75 1.08 2.94
C ALA A 131 -3.43 2.22 1.95
N GLY A 132 -3.05 3.40 2.44
CA GLY A 132 -2.46 4.46 1.61
C GLY A 132 -1.15 4.02 0.91
N ASN A 133 -0.50 2.97 1.40
CA ASN A 133 0.69 2.36 0.78
C ASN A 133 0.45 1.89 -0.66
N LEU A 134 -0.77 1.53 -1.06
CA LEU A 134 -1.11 1.16 -2.44
C LEU A 134 -0.75 2.26 -3.44
N SER A 135 -0.97 3.52 -3.07
CA SER A 135 -0.63 4.67 -3.91
C SER A 135 0.88 4.73 -4.17
N VAL A 136 1.69 4.49 -3.13
CA VAL A 136 3.15 4.45 -3.23
C VAL A 136 3.64 3.27 -4.04
N LEU A 137 3.06 2.07 -3.84
CA LEU A 137 3.39 0.86 -4.62
C LEU A 137 3.14 1.06 -6.11
N ARG A 138 1.98 1.61 -6.48
CA ARG A 138 1.63 1.90 -7.88
C ARG A 138 2.55 2.95 -8.49
N THR A 139 2.89 3.98 -7.71
CA THR A 139 3.86 5.01 -8.13
C THR A 139 5.25 4.40 -8.34
N TYR A 140 5.71 3.55 -7.43
CA TYR A 140 6.98 2.85 -7.56
C TYR A 140 7.01 1.97 -8.82
N VAL A 141 6.00 1.13 -9.04
CA VAL A 141 5.90 0.29 -10.26
C VAL A 141 5.93 1.17 -11.52
N ALA A 142 5.24 2.30 -11.52
CA ALA A 142 5.22 3.23 -12.65
C ALA A 142 6.57 3.93 -12.90
N CYS A 143 7.36 4.18 -11.86
CA CYS A 143 8.67 4.83 -11.95
C CYS A 143 9.83 3.85 -12.19
N ALA A 144 9.71 2.61 -11.73
CA ALA A 144 10.75 1.57 -11.88
C ALA A 144 10.66 0.85 -13.23
N SER A 145 9.47 0.77 -13.83
CA SER A 145 9.27 0.10 -15.12
C SER A 145 9.75 0.94 -16.30
N THR A 146 10.27 0.28 -17.33
CA THR A 146 10.60 0.93 -18.61
C THR A 146 9.33 1.47 -19.27
N PRO A 147 9.41 2.49 -20.16
CA PRO A 147 8.24 3.02 -20.85
C PRO A 147 7.40 1.95 -21.58
N ARG A 148 8.07 0.92 -22.13
CA ARG A 148 7.44 -0.20 -22.84
C ARG A 148 6.66 -1.15 -21.92
N ASP A 149 7.16 -1.41 -20.71
CA ASP A 149 6.56 -2.37 -19.79
C ASP A 149 5.70 -1.73 -18.70
N LYS A 150 5.77 -0.40 -18.52
CA LYS A 150 5.05 0.36 -17.50
C LYS A 150 3.54 0.08 -17.47
N MET A 151 2.88 0.14 -18.62
CA MET A 151 1.43 -0.10 -18.71
C MET A 151 1.09 -1.55 -18.34
N LYS A 152 1.91 -2.52 -18.76
CA LYS A 152 1.72 -3.94 -18.42
C LYS A 152 1.91 -4.18 -16.91
N ALA A 153 2.94 -3.61 -16.33
CA ALA A 153 3.23 -3.76 -14.90
C ALA A 153 2.12 -3.14 -14.02
N LEU A 154 1.65 -1.95 -14.39
CA LEU A 154 0.57 -1.26 -13.66
C LEU A 154 -0.77 -1.98 -13.80
N SER A 155 -1.14 -2.39 -15.03
CA SER A 155 -2.39 -3.15 -15.26
C SER A 155 -2.37 -4.50 -14.55
N LEU A 156 -1.22 -5.19 -14.51
CA LEU A 156 -1.05 -6.41 -13.75
C LEU A 156 -1.25 -6.17 -12.24
N GLY A 157 -0.71 -5.09 -11.68
CA GLY A 157 -0.91 -4.75 -10.26
C GLY A 157 -2.38 -4.48 -9.90
N ILE A 158 -3.10 -3.74 -10.75
CA ILE A 158 -4.54 -3.51 -10.58
C ILE A 158 -5.33 -4.81 -10.76
N GLY A 159 -4.97 -5.63 -11.75
CA GLY A 159 -5.56 -6.95 -11.97
C GLY A 159 -5.39 -7.86 -10.76
N MET A 160 -4.21 -7.87 -10.16
CA MET A 160 -3.93 -8.61 -8.93
C MET A 160 -4.75 -8.12 -7.74
N TYR A 161 -4.85 -6.81 -7.53
CA TYR A 161 -5.69 -6.27 -6.46
C TYR A 161 -7.15 -6.73 -6.61
N ASN A 162 -7.73 -6.60 -7.81
CA ASN A 162 -9.10 -7.02 -8.08
C ASN A 162 -9.28 -8.54 -7.97
N PHE A 163 -8.28 -9.31 -8.40
CA PHE A 163 -8.30 -10.77 -8.24
C PHE A 163 -8.31 -11.17 -6.76
N GLY A 164 -7.50 -10.51 -5.94
CA GLY A 164 -7.52 -10.68 -4.48
C GLY A 164 -8.87 -10.30 -3.88
N PHE A 165 -9.45 -9.21 -4.34
CA PHE A 165 -10.78 -8.78 -3.93
C PHE A 165 -11.86 -9.84 -4.23
N CYS A 166 -11.82 -10.46 -5.40
CA CYS A 166 -12.73 -11.56 -5.75
C CYS A 166 -12.53 -12.82 -4.88
N ILE A 167 -11.28 -13.14 -4.53
CA ILE A 167 -10.93 -14.32 -3.73
C ILE A 167 -11.24 -14.16 -2.23
N GLY A 168 -11.25 -12.93 -1.71
CA GLY A 168 -11.42 -12.65 -0.28
C GLY A 168 -12.55 -13.42 0.42
N PRO A 169 -13.79 -13.46 -0.11
CA PRO A 169 -14.88 -14.17 0.55
C PRO A 169 -14.68 -15.70 0.53
N ALA A 170 -14.01 -16.24 -0.48
CA ALA A 170 -13.66 -17.66 -0.53
C ALA A 170 -12.65 -18.02 0.57
N VAL A 171 -11.69 -17.13 0.87
CA VAL A 171 -10.76 -17.30 1.99
C VAL A 171 -11.52 -17.30 3.33
N MET A 172 -12.58 -16.51 3.45
CA MET A 172 -13.43 -16.52 4.65
C MET A 172 -14.12 -17.88 4.88
N LEU A 173 -14.43 -18.64 3.83
CA LEU A 173 -15.04 -19.97 3.96
C LEU A 173 -14.14 -20.96 4.71
N VAL A 174 -12.82 -20.80 4.58
CA VAL A 174 -11.84 -21.62 5.33
C VAL A 174 -11.98 -21.45 6.84
N PHE A 175 -12.48 -20.29 7.30
CA PHE A 175 -12.72 -19.99 8.71
C PHE A 175 -14.15 -20.28 9.17
N THR A 176 -15.06 -20.69 8.27
CA THR A 176 -16.42 -21.09 8.61
C THR A 176 -16.53 -22.28 9.59
N PRO A 177 -15.68 -23.33 9.53
CA PRO A 177 -15.80 -24.45 10.46
C PRO A 177 -15.54 -24.08 11.94
N LEU A 178 -15.01 -22.89 12.23
CA LEU A 178 -14.86 -22.40 13.60
C LEU A 178 -16.21 -22.03 14.25
N GLY A 179 -17.26 -21.77 13.46
CA GLY A 179 -18.58 -21.41 13.97
C GLY A 179 -18.66 -20.02 14.64
N LYS A 180 -19.89 -19.62 15.00
CA LYS A 180 -20.17 -18.31 15.61
C LYS A 180 -19.63 -18.20 17.03
N ASP A 181 -19.74 -19.27 17.81
CA ASP A 181 -19.27 -19.33 19.20
C ASP A 181 -17.77 -19.61 19.31
N GLY A 182 -17.15 -20.08 18.22
CA GLY A 182 -15.70 -20.20 18.11
C GLY A 182 -15.08 -21.22 19.07
N PHE A 183 -13.77 -21.08 19.29
CA PHE A 183 -13.05 -21.74 20.37
C PHE A 183 -12.52 -20.68 21.35
N ARG A 184 -12.65 -20.94 22.65
CA ARG A 184 -12.10 -20.06 23.69
C ARG A 184 -10.68 -20.50 24.01
N LEU A 185 -9.69 -19.73 23.54
CA LEU A 185 -8.30 -19.92 23.95
C LEU A 185 -8.07 -19.20 25.29
N GLY A 186 -8.45 -19.87 26.37
CA GLY A 186 -8.44 -19.30 27.72
C GLY A 186 -9.39 -18.10 27.86
N TRP A 187 -8.85 -16.91 28.12
CA TRP A 187 -9.60 -15.65 28.23
C TRP A 187 -10.03 -15.03 26.89
N PHE A 188 -9.58 -15.57 25.76
CA PHE A 188 -9.75 -14.94 24.45
C PHE A 188 -10.69 -15.76 23.56
N PRO A 189 -11.88 -15.24 23.19
CA PRO A 189 -12.77 -15.92 22.27
C PRO A 189 -12.31 -15.75 20.82
N VAL A 190 -11.86 -16.84 20.20
CA VAL A 190 -11.51 -16.91 18.78
C VAL A 190 -12.74 -17.34 18.01
N THR A 191 -13.43 -16.39 17.37
CA THR A 191 -14.63 -16.64 16.56
C THR A 191 -14.31 -16.65 15.07
N MET A 192 -15.24 -17.14 14.25
CA MET A 192 -15.17 -17.07 12.78
C MET A 192 -14.94 -15.65 12.23
N TYR A 193 -15.33 -14.61 12.99
CA TYR A 193 -15.24 -13.21 12.56
C TYR A 193 -13.89 -12.56 12.87
N ASN A 194 -13.23 -13.07 13.92
CA ASN A 194 -11.98 -12.55 14.43
C ASN A 194 -10.76 -13.25 13.80
N SER A 195 -10.90 -14.55 13.53
CA SER A 195 -9.83 -15.38 12.96
C SER A 195 -9.23 -14.83 11.66
N PRO A 196 -10.01 -14.29 10.71
CA PRO A 196 -9.44 -13.67 9.52
C PRO A 196 -8.56 -12.46 9.87
N ALA A 197 -8.89 -11.67 10.89
CA ALA A 197 -8.10 -10.51 11.30
C ALA A 197 -6.70 -10.93 11.76
N PHE A 198 -6.58 -11.99 12.57
CA PHE A 198 -5.29 -12.54 12.98
C PHE A 198 -4.49 -13.13 11.83
N ALA A 199 -5.14 -13.85 10.91
CA ALA A 199 -4.48 -14.31 9.69
C ALA A 199 -3.90 -13.13 8.90
N MET A 200 -4.65 -12.03 8.80
CA MET A 200 -4.17 -10.82 8.13
C MET A 200 -3.03 -10.13 8.86
N VAL A 201 -2.95 -10.19 10.20
CA VAL A 201 -1.77 -9.72 10.97
C VAL A 201 -0.53 -10.52 10.60
N ILE A 202 -0.64 -11.85 10.52
CA ILE A 202 0.48 -12.72 10.11
C ILE A 202 0.91 -12.38 8.68
N VAL A 203 -0.05 -12.20 7.78
CA VAL A 203 0.22 -11.77 6.39
C VAL A 203 0.91 -10.41 6.36
N SER A 204 0.52 -9.45 7.20
CA SER A 204 1.19 -8.15 7.30
C SER A 204 2.63 -8.29 7.80
N ILE A 205 2.90 -9.15 8.78
CA ILE A 205 4.25 -9.43 9.28
C ILE A 205 5.10 -10.08 8.17
N ILE A 206 4.57 -11.09 7.47
CA ILE A 206 5.26 -11.73 6.34
C ILE A 206 5.54 -10.70 5.24
N SER A 207 4.56 -9.86 4.91
CA SER A 207 4.71 -8.81 3.90
C SER A 207 5.80 -7.81 4.27
N LEU A 208 5.88 -7.45 5.56
CA LEU A 208 6.94 -6.59 6.09
C LEU A 208 8.31 -7.26 5.99
N LEU A 209 8.42 -8.55 6.35
CA LEU A 209 9.66 -9.32 6.24
C LEU A 209 10.12 -9.43 4.78
N VAL A 210 9.21 -9.76 3.86
CA VAL A 210 9.52 -9.84 2.43
C VAL A 210 9.91 -8.47 1.88
N LEU A 211 9.25 -7.40 2.32
CA LEU A 211 9.63 -6.03 1.96
C LEU A 211 11.05 -5.69 2.46
N PHE A 212 11.43 -6.08 3.68
CA PHE A 212 12.78 -5.76 4.16
C PHE A 212 13.88 -6.61 3.52
N THR A 213 13.60 -7.88 3.24
CA THR A 213 14.59 -8.87 2.74
C THR A 213 14.71 -8.91 1.22
N CYS A 214 13.59 -8.82 0.49
CA CYS A 214 13.56 -9.02 -0.97
C CYS A 214 13.40 -7.71 -1.75
N PHE A 215 12.93 -6.62 -1.15
CA PHE A 215 12.73 -5.36 -1.86
C PHE A 215 14.05 -4.60 -2.02
N GLN A 216 14.52 -4.55 -3.26
CA GLN A 216 15.60 -3.66 -3.69
C GLN A 216 15.01 -2.49 -4.47
N GLU A 217 15.30 -1.28 -4.00
CA GLU A 217 14.86 -0.04 -4.62
C GLU A 217 15.73 0.30 -5.82
N GLU A 218 15.34 -0.18 -7.00
CA GLU A 218 15.88 0.32 -8.26
C GLU A 218 14.86 1.27 -8.91
N TYR A 219 15.15 2.56 -8.84
CA TYR A 219 14.43 3.57 -9.61
C TYR A 219 15.09 3.73 -10.96
N ALA A 220 14.36 3.50 -12.06
CA ALA A 220 14.87 3.78 -13.39
C ALA A 220 15.28 5.26 -13.54
N GLY A 221 14.60 6.16 -12.81
CA GLY A 221 14.75 7.61 -12.85
C GLY A 221 15.96 8.24 -12.12
N ILE A 222 16.68 7.50 -11.27
CA ILE A 222 17.78 8.08 -10.48
C ILE A 222 19.08 7.85 -11.23
N ILE A 223 19.51 8.88 -11.96
CA ILE A 223 20.92 9.09 -12.24
C ILE A 223 21.59 9.21 -10.86
N ASN A 224 22.35 8.19 -10.45
CA ASN A 224 23.25 8.28 -9.31
C ASN A 224 24.27 9.39 -9.61
N ASN A 225 24.05 10.59 -9.08
CA ASN A 225 25.10 11.61 -9.00
C ASN A 225 26.22 11.20 -8.03
N ASP A 226 26.04 10.12 -7.27
CA ASP A 226 27.01 9.66 -6.27
C ASP A 226 28.17 8.83 -6.85
N GLN A 227 28.13 8.46 -8.14
CA GLN A 227 29.27 7.77 -8.78
C GLN A 227 30.22 8.70 -9.56
N LYS A 228 30.02 10.03 -9.54
CA LYS A 228 30.85 10.97 -10.33
C LYS A 228 31.84 11.82 -9.52
N ASN A 229 31.91 11.64 -8.19
CA ASN A 229 32.68 12.53 -7.32
C ASN A 229 34.15 12.15 -7.07
N GLU A 230 34.66 11.01 -7.54
CA GLU A 230 36.11 10.69 -7.37
C GLU A 230 37.00 11.02 -8.59
N ASN A 231 36.44 11.24 -9.78
CA ASN A 231 37.27 11.44 -10.99
C ASN A 231 37.26 12.87 -11.55
N THR A 232 36.67 13.85 -10.85
CA THR A 232 36.52 15.22 -11.38
C THR A 232 37.12 16.30 -10.46
N ILE A 233 38.25 16.00 -9.80
CA ILE A 233 39.05 17.04 -9.12
C ILE A 233 39.88 17.88 -10.11
N SER A 234 39.96 17.50 -11.40
CA SER A 234 41.06 17.99 -12.24
C SER A 234 40.73 18.95 -13.39
N LYS A 235 39.49 19.39 -13.63
CA LYS A 235 39.22 20.33 -14.76
C LYS A 235 38.19 21.41 -14.43
N ASP A 236 38.66 22.31 -13.57
CA ASP A 236 38.35 23.72 -13.44
C ASP A 236 37.48 24.42 -14.50
N LEU A 237 36.59 25.27 -13.97
CA LEU A 237 36.22 26.61 -14.46
C LEU A 237 35.76 26.75 -15.94
N ALA A 238 34.46 26.54 -16.21
CA ALA A 238 33.65 27.41 -17.10
C ALA A 238 32.20 26.92 -17.28
N SER A 239 31.28 27.88 -17.30
CA SER A 239 29.87 27.84 -17.78
C SER A 239 28.83 27.06 -16.97
N ASP A 240 28.35 27.75 -15.94
CA ASP A 240 26.93 28.04 -15.70
C ASP A 240 25.95 27.69 -16.85
N GLN A 241 25.02 26.74 -16.61
CA GLN A 241 23.64 26.79 -17.10
C GLN A 241 22.82 25.59 -16.60
N THR A 242 21.85 25.90 -15.73
CA THR A 242 20.77 25.03 -15.25
C THR A 242 20.01 24.37 -16.40
N SER A 243 20.13 23.04 -16.54
CA SER A 243 19.25 22.25 -17.42
C SER A 243 17.85 22.13 -16.80
N SER A 244 16.91 22.91 -17.31
CA SER A 244 15.50 22.86 -16.96
C SER A 244 14.87 21.58 -17.51
N VAL A 245 14.79 20.55 -16.68
CA VAL A 245 13.77 19.50 -16.84
C VAL A 245 12.43 20.23 -16.77
N VAL A 246 11.77 20.42 -17.91
CA VAL A 246 10.41 20.97 -17.96
C VAL A 246 9.47 19.90 -17.42
N VAL A 247 9.40 19.82 -16.10
CA VAL A 247 8.32 19.14 -15.39
C VAL A 247 7.05 19.89 -15.77
N PRO A 248 6.04 19.24 -16.38
CA PRO A 248 4.74 19.88 -16.60
C PRO A 248 4.26 20.47 -15.28
N LYS A 249 3.77 21.71 -15.27
CA LYS A 249 3.29 22.37 -14.04
C LYS A 249 2.35 21.41 -13.31
N PHE A 250 2.71 21.04 -12.08
CA PHE A 250 1.91 20.16 -11.22
C PHE A 250 0.50 20.74 -11.11
N ASN A 251 -0.44 20.14 -11.83
CA ASN A 251 -1.82 20.60 -11.86
C ASN A 251 -2.50 20.12 -10.58
N LYS A 252 -2.43 20.97 -9.54
CA LYS A 252 -3.01 20.71 -8.23
C LYS A 252 -4.49 20.33 -8.32
N LEU A 253 -5.23 20.92 -9.26
CA LEU A 253 -6.65 20.65 -9.45
C LEU A 253 -6.88 19.23 -10.00
N ALA A 254 -6.13 18.83 -11.04
CA ALA A 254 -6.22 17.48 -11.58
C ALA A 254 -5.75 16.43 -10.56
N ALA A 255 -4.72 16.73 -9.77
CA ALA A 255 -4.26 15.85 -8.70
C ALA A 255 -5.33 15.68 -7.60
N ILE A 256 -5.99 16.76 -7.18
CA ILE A 256 -7.07 16.70 -6.18
C ILE A 256 -8.27 15.91 -6.72
N ILE A 257 -8.65 16.12 -7.99
CA ILE A 257 -9.78 15.41 -8.61
C ILE A 257 -9.48 13.91 -8.75
N CYS A 258 -8.28 13.52 -9.19
CA CYS A 258 -7.90 12.11 -9.30
C CYS A 258 -7.66 11.41 -7.94
N ILE A 259 -7.42 12.15 -6.86
CA ILE A 259 -7.30 11.60 -5.50
C ILE A 259 -8.68 11.38 -4.87
N ALA A 260 -9.71 12.09 -5.35
CA ALA A 260 -11.08 12.01 -4.85
C ALA A 260 -11.97 10.96 -5.56
N VAL A 261 -11.48 10.37 -6.65
CA VAL A 261 -12.15 9.32 -7.45
C VAL A 261 -11.52 7.97 -7.16
#